data_AF-A0A959MHL5-F1
#
_entry.id   AF-A0A959MHL5-F1
#
_cell.length_a   1.000
_cell.length_b   1.000
_cell.length_c   1.000
_cell.angle_alpha   90.00
_cell.angle_beta   90.00
_cell.angle_gamma   90.00
#
_symmetry.space_group_name_H-M   'P 1'
#
loop_
_entity.id
_entity.type
_entity.pdbx_description
1 polymer ?
#
loop_
_entity_poly.entity_id
_entity_poly.type
_entity_poly.pdbx_seq_one_letter_code
_entity_poly.pdbx_strand_id
1 'polypeptide(L)'
;MMKQRIAIALTFCLLLFTSVSQTEAQIPSVISWQGAVDGVSGTADFVFRIYSVQTGGTVLWTESHSGITPEKDGVVSILLGSKTPFTGLNFERQYWLEIAVNGNIMSPRTQLTTSPYAYRSETANNVADGSIEPNDLNTGGASPRNGQVLGFNASTNSFAWQNAGGGSGGISELAEGNGILIDGLTGPTSTISIAPKGIVNSMIGDGAVTARTIEAGTITSENIANKSITQEKFADGVGLPFVGVASGDLKGNYPSPEIGDAVITEGDFKTGAVSTRAIADDAITSDKIPDGAVNSEHINGNAHVRVNLITTTGKVTAASLGVTGNAEVTGATTLTGSVGIGTTPAGAVATIKGKGTGSATTALNILDSLNSTIMNVRDNGNIGVGTNTPTAAMHISNPAAAALFVQNGSSAFSVGAVGAGAAVAIPANTTVVEVTPDGFPGSANAVALPAATSAGELLIIINGDNDSLIIPGTAPITPGASGIFVFLATRGAWVKVN
;
A
#
# COMPACT_ATOMS: atom_id res chain seq x y z
N MET A 1 -86.52 98.35 -22.06
CA MET A 1 -85.54 99.41 -22.43
C MET A 1 -84.21 99.36 -21.65
N MET A 2 -84.16 98.91 -20.39
CA MET A 2 -82.91 98.91 -19.60
C MET A 2 -81.87 97.87 -20.02
N LYS A 3 -82.28 96.66 -20.45
CA LYS A 3 -81.37 95.60 -20.93
C LYS A 3 -80.65 95.93 -22.24
N GLN A 4 -81.29 96.67 -23.15
CA GLN A 4 -80.70 97.13 -24.41
C GLN A 4 -79.62 98.19 -24.20
N ARG A 5 -79.78 99.05 -23.17
CA ARG A 5 -78.78 100.07 -22.83
C ARG A 5 -77.51 99.49 -22.20
N ILE A 6 -77.63 98.42 -21.42
CA ILE A 6 -76.49 97.73 -20.81
C ILE A 6 -75.73 96.90 -21.85
N ALA A 7 -76.43 96.23 -22.78
CA ALA A 7 -75.79 95.50 -23.88
C ALA A 7 -75.00 96.43 -24.81
N ILE A 8 -75.56 97.59 -25.19
CA ILE A 8 -74.85 98.58 -26.01
C ILE A 8 -73.65 99.16 -25.25
N ALA A 9 -73.77 99.41 -23.94
CA ALA A 9 -72.64 99.89 -23.13
C ALA A 9 -71.51 98.86 -22.99
N LEU A 10 -71.82 97.56 -22.82
CA LEU A 10 -70.82 96.50 -22.77
C LEU A 10 -70.18 96.21 -24.14
N THR A 11 -70.94 96.28 -25.24
CA THR A 11 -70.39 96.16 -26.59
C THR A 11 -69.51 97.35 -26.95
N PHE A 12 -69.84 98.57 -26.51
CA PHE A 12 -69.00 99.75 -26.71
C PHE A 12 -67.72 99.69 -25.85
N CYS A 13 -67.81 99.16 -24.62
CA CYS A 13 -66.65 98.98 -23.73
C CYS A 13 -65.71 97.86 -24.21
N LEU A 14 -66.24 96.79 -24.81
CA LEU A 14 -65.43 95.69 -25.37
C LEU A 14 -64.77 96.05 -26.71
N LEU A 15 -65.40 96.90 -27.54
CA LEU A 15 -64.80 97.46 -28.76
C LEU A 15 -63.73 98.53 -28.49
N LEU A 16 -63.78 99.20 -27.33
CA LEU A 16 -62.75 100.16 -26.89
C LEU A 16 -61.48 99.50 -26.34
N PHE A 17 -61.49 98.20 -26.02
CA PHE A 17 -60.33 97.45 -25.50
C PHE A 17 -59.56 96.65 -26.56
N THR A 18 -60.04 96.55 -27.81
CA THR A 18 -59.42 95.74 -28.87
C THR A 18 -58.64 96.55 -29.92
N SER A 19 -58.43 97.85 -29.73
CA SER A 19 -57.63 98.69 -30.63
C SER A 19 -56.41 99.28 -29.92
N VAL A 20 -55.64 98.45 -29.21
CA VAL A 20 -54.26 98.79 -28.90
C VAL A 20 -53.42 98.35 -30.10
N SER A 21 -53.36 99.19 -31.12
CA SER A 21 -52.32 99.07 -32.13
C SER A 21 -50.99 99.22 -31.42
N GLN A 22 -50.18 98.17 -31.44
CA GLN A 22 -48.77 98.24 -31.06
C GLN A 22 -48.13 99.27 -31.98
N THR A 23 -47.96 100.49 -31.49
CA THR A 23 -47.05 101.43 -32.11
C THR A 23 -45.66 100.92 -31.76
N GLU A 24 -45.12 100.07 -32.64
CA GLU A 24 -43.68 99.83 -32.68
C GLU A 24 -43.02 101.22 -32.75
N ALA A 25 -42.33 101.60 -31.68
CA ALA A 25 -41.40 102.71 -31.72
C ALA A 25 -40.20 102.25 -32.56
N GLN A 26 -40.42 102.08 -33.86
CA GLN A 26 -39.35 101.75 -34.79
C GLN A 26 -38.40 102.94 -34.77
N ILE A 27 -37.16 102.71 -34.33
CA ILE A 27 -36.11 103.70 -34.36
C ILE A 27 -36.00 104.16 -35.83
N PRO A 28 -36.26 105.45 -36.14
CA PRO A 28 -36.26 105.91 -37.52
C PRO A 28 -34.90 105.62 -38.15
N SER A 29 -34.87 104.78 -39.19
CA SER A 29 -33.65 104.41 -39.91
C SER A 29 -33.31 105.47 -40.95
N VAL A 30 -33.19 106.71 -40.49
CA VAL A 30 -32.89 107.89 -41.30
C VAL A 30 -31.57 108.51 -40.86
N ILE A 31 -30.86 109.13 -41.80
CA ILE A 31 -29.63 109.87 -41.53
C ILE A 31 -29.94 111.35 -41.68
N SER A 32 -29.65 112.17 -40.66
CA SER A 32 -29.70 113.62 -40.81
C SER A 32 -28.53 114.09 -41.66
N TRP A 33 -28.84 114.87 -42.68
CA TRP A 33 -27.87 115.56 -43.51
C TRP A 33 -28.14 117.07 -43.44
N GLN A 34 -27.08 117.86 -43.32
CA GLN A 34 -27.14 119.32 -43.36
C GLN A 34 -26.07 119.85 -44.32
N GLY A 35 -26.41 120.87 -45.10
CA GLY A 35 -25.47 121.55 -45.98
C GLY A 35 -25.92 122.98 -46.29
N ALA A 36 -24.96 123.85 -46.59
CA ALA A 36 -25.22 125.20 -47.07
C ALA A 36 -25.18 125.22 -48.60
N VAL A 37 -26.16 125.85 -49.23
CA VAL A 37 -26.22 126.05 -50.68
C VAL A 37 -26.15 127.54 -50.97
N ASP A 38 -25.11 127.95 -51.68
CA ASP A 38 -24.90 129.33 -52.11
C ASP A 38 -25.47 129.58 -53.53
N GLY A 39 -25.97 130.78 -53.78
CA GLY A 39 -26.42 131.22 -55.11
C GLY A 39 -27.81 130.74 -55.58
N VAL A 40 -28.68 130.21 -54.71
CA VAL A 40 -30.06 129.83 -55.06
C VAL A 40 -31.08 130.82 -54.48
N SER A 41 -31.81 131.54 -55.35
CA SER A 41 -32.93 132.41 -54.97
C SER A 41 -34.28 131.68 -55.11
N GLY A 42 -34.68 130.92 -54.09
CA GLY A 42 -35.96 130.19 -54.07
C GLY A 42 -35.82 128.77 -53.55
N THR A 43 -36.60 127.84 -54.11
CA THR A 43 -36.51 126.41 -53.80
C THR A 43 -35.40 125.72 -54.60
N ALA A 44 -34.84 124.65 -54.06
CA ALA A 44 -33.85 123.79 -54.71
C ALA A 44 -34.30 122.33 -54.69
N ASP A 45 -33.96 121.62 -55.77
CA ASP A 45 -34.13 120.17 -55.87
C ASP A 45 -32.81 119.47 -55.56
N PHE A 46 -32.86 118.51 -54.63
CA PHE A 46 -31.72 117.71 -54.21
C PHE A 46 -31.89 116.26 -54.63
N VAL A 47 -30.84 115.67 -55.19
CA VAL A 47 -30.74 114.22 -55.40
C VAL A 47 -29.52 113.70 -54.65
N PHE A 48 -29.75 112.77 -53.74
CA PHE A 48 -28.73 112.11 -52.95
C PHE A 48 -28.50 110.71 -53.50
N ARG A 49 -27.23 110.32 -53.64
CA ARG A 49 -26.84 108.97 -54.06
C ARG A 49 -25.73 108.43 -53.19
N ILE A 50 -25.82 107.15 -52.83
CA ILE A 50 -24.77 106.46 -52.08
C ILE A 50 -24.01 105.52 -53.00
N TYR A 51 -22.69 105.51 -52.85
CA TYR A 51 -21.75 104.66 -53.57
C TYR A 51 -20.77 103.98 -52.60
N SER A 52 -20.19 102.86 -53.01
CA SER A 52 -19.10 102.20 -52.26
C SER A 52 -17.71 102.77 -52.57
N VAL A 53 -17.59 103.70 -53.53
CA VAL A 53 -16.31 104.31 -53.96
C VAL A 53 -16.46 105.83 -54.15
N GLN A 54 -15.37 106.56 -53.95
CA GLN A 54 -15.35 108.04 -54.00
C GLN A 54 -15.61 108.61 -55.41
N THR A 55 -15.16 107.92 -56.46
CA THR A 55 -15.33 108.33 -57.87
C THR A 55 -15.78 107.12 -58.71
N GLY A 56 -16.70 107.31 -59.65
CA GLY A 56 -17.26 106.23 -60.48
C GLY A 56 -18.20 105.30 -59.72
N GLY A 57 -18.21 104.01 -60.07
CA GLY A 57 -19.04 102.98 -59.40
C GLY A 57 -20.53 103.02 -59.74
N THR A 58 -21.27 102.04 -59.22
CA THR A 58 -22.72 101.95 -59.36
C THR A 58 -23.43 102.62 -58.20
N VAL A 59 -24.56 103.26 -58.48
CA VAL A 59 -25.44 103.83 -57.44
C VAL A 59 -26.03 102.68 -56.62
N LEU A 60 -25.80 102.69 -55.31
CA LEU A 60 -26.34 101.68 -54.39
C LEU A 60 -27.69 102.10 -53.79
N TRP A 61 -27.89 103.40 -53.64
CA TRP A 61 -29.13 103.98 -53.13
C TRP A 61 -29.28 105.37 -53.70
N THR A 62 -30.52 105.78 -53.97
CA THR A 62 -30.85 107.11 -54.47
C THR A 62 -32.13 107.62 -53.81
N GLU A 63 -32.17 108.91 -53.51
CA GLU A 63 -33.37 109.58 -52.99
C GLU A 63 -33.43 111.01 -53.54
N SER A 64 -34.63 111.48 -53.87
CA SER A 64 -34.85 112.81 -54.43
C SER A 64 -35.79 113.64 -53.56
N HIS A 65 -35.41 114.90 -53.34
CA HIS A 65 -36.15 115.89 -52.58
C HIS A 65 -36.32 117.15 -53.40
N SER A 66 -37.52 117.37 -53.92
CA SER A 66 -37.85 118.54 -54.73
C SER A 66 -38.48 119.65 -53.89
N GLY A 67 -38.28 120.90 -54.31
CA GLY A 67 -38.96 122.06 -53.74
C GLY A 67 -38.50 122.44 -52.33
N ILE A 68 -37.25 122.16 -51.97
CA ILE A 68 -36.72 122.46 -50.64
C ILE A 68 -36.33 123.93 -50.55
N THR A 69 -36.92 124.69 -49.63
CA THR A 69 -36.55 126.09 -49.38
C THR A 69 -35.41 126.14 -48.36
N PRO A 70 -34.22 126.67 -48.71
CA PRO A 70 -33.16 126.90 -47.73
C PRO A 70 -33.59 127.89 -46.65
N GLU A 71 -33.03 127.73 -45.44
CA GLU A 71 -33.21 128.69 -44.36
C GLU A 71 -32.51 130.03 -44.66
N LYS A 72 -32.70 131.06 -43.82
CA LYS A 72 -32.26 132.45 -44.06
C LYS A 72 -30.75 132.60 -44.38
N ASP A 73 -29.95 131.61 -44.00
CA ASP A 73 -28.49 131.57 -44.19
C ASP A 73 -28.05 130.53 -45.26
N GLY A 74 -28.97 130.03 -46.08
CA GLY A 74 -28.70 129.06 -47.15
C GLY A 74 -28.56 127.60 -46.68
N VAL A 75 -28.81 127.32 -45.40
CA VAL A 75 -28.71 125.97 -44.82
C VAL A 75 -29.95 125.14 -45.11
N VAL A 76 -29.74 123.88 -45.45
CA VAL A 76 -30.79 122.88 -45.70
C VAL A 76 -30.57 121.68 -44.77
N SER A 77 -31.64 121.22 -44.13
CA SER A 77 -31.68 120.00 -43.31
C SER A 77 -32.58 118.96 -43.97
N ILE A 78 -32.05 117.79 -44.29
CA ILE A 78 -32.79 116.68 -44.92
C ILE A 78 -32.55 115.38 -44.14
N LEU A 79 -33.61 114.61 -43.93
CA LEU A 79 -33.53 113.25 -43.40
C LEU A 79 -33.44 112.26 -44.57
N LEU A 80 -32.25 111.76 -44.84
CA LEU A 80 -32.02 110.73 -45.85
C LEU A 80 -32.61 109.39 -45.38
N GLY A 81 -33.28 108.68 -46.28
CA GLY A 81 -33.98 107.43 -45.95
C GLY A 81 -35.45 107.62 -45.60
N SER A 82 -35.91 108.88 -45.50
CA SER A 82 -37.29 109.22 -45.15
C SER A 82 -38.28 108.97 -46.30
N LYS A 83 -37.82 108.97 -47.55
CA LYS A 83 -38.65 108.67 -48.74
C LYS A 83 -38.31 107.32 -49.36
N THR A 84 -37.03 106.99 -49.40
CA THR A 84 -36.49 105.72 -49.90
C THR A 84 -35.70 105.07 -48.78
N PRO A 85 -36.26 104.08 -48.06
CA PRO A 85 -35.55 103.39 -46.98
C PRO A 85 -34.20 102.83 -47.45
N PHE A 86 -33.21 102.76 -46.55
CA PHE A 86 -31.89 102.19 -46.86
C PHE A 86 -31.96 100.66 -46.98
N THR A 87 -32.55 100.14 -48.05
CA THR A 87 -32.59 98.70 -48.33
C THR A 87 -31.28 98.25 -48.98
N GLY A 88 -30.58 97.29 -48.38
CA GLY A 88 -29.35 96.70 -48.94
C GLY A 88 -28.03 97.40 -48.56
N LEU A 89 -28.09 98.42 -47.70
CA LEU A 89 -26.90 99.03 -47.09
C LEU A 89 -26.74 98.53 -45.65
N ASN A 90 -25.65 97.84 -45.36
CA ASN A 90 -25.35 97.28 -44.03
C ASN A 90 -24.33 98.10 -43.21
N PHE A 91 -23.79 99.19 -43.76
CA PHE A 91 -22.78 100.06 -43.12
C PHE A 91 -21.52 99.34 -42.58
N GLU A 92 -21.24 98.12 -43.04
CA GLU A 92 -20.03 97.35 -42.66
C GLU A 92 -18.76 97.74 -43.46
N ARG A 93 -18.89 98.69 -44.38
CA ARG A 93 -17.81 99.20 -45.23
C ARG A 93 -17.99 100.69 -45.48
N GLN A 94 -16.94 101.34 -45.98
CA GLN A 94 -16.98 102.76 -46.29
C GLN A 94 -17.97 103.08 -47.43
N TYR A 95 -18.86 104.03 -47.19
CA TYR A 95 -19.78 104.58 -48.18
C TYR A 95 -19.53 106.07 -48.43
N TRP A 96 -19.90 106.54 -49.62
CA TRP A 96 -19.72 107.92 -50.09
C TRP A 96 -21.04 108.49 -50.60
N LEU A 97 -21.37 109.71 -50.19
CA LEU A 97 -22.57 110.46 -50.55
C LEU A 97 -22.26 111.43 -51.68
N GLU A 98 -22.96 111.27 -52.80
CA GLU A 98 -23.01 112.23 -53.91
C GLU A 98 -24.29 113.06 -53.78
N ILE A 99 -24.15 114.36 -54.04
CA ILE A 99 -25.25 115.32 -53.94
C ILE A 99 -25.35 116.01 -55.29
N ALA A 100 -26.55 116.08 -55.85
CA ALA A 100 -26.84 116.91 -57.00
C ALA A 100 -27.88 117.97 -56.63
N VAL A 101 -27.62 119.23 -56.95
CA VAL A 101 -28.50 120.37 -56.66
C VAL A 101 -28.95 121.00 -57.97
N ASN A 102 -30.26 121.08 -58.20
CA ASN A 102 -30.86 121.57 -59.45
C ASN A 102 -30.24 120.91 -60.71
N GLY A 103 -29.95 119.60 -60.61
CA GLY A 103 -29.34 118.82 -61.69
C GLY A 103 -27.80 118.87 -61.78
N ASN A 104 -27.13 119.77 -61.05
CA ASN A 104 -25.67 119.87 -61.03
C ASN A 104 -25.06 118.94 -59.97
N ILE A 105 -24.17 118.03 -60.37
CA ILE A 105 -23.50 117.10 -59.45
C ILE A 105 -22.37 117.83 -58.70
N MET A 106 -22.40 117.76 -57.37
CA MET A 106 -21.33 118.26 -56.51
C MET A 106 -20.20 117.24 -56.41
N SER A 107 -18.97 117.69 -56.64
CA SER A 107 -17.76 116.87 -56.58
C SER A 107 -16.71 117.54 -55.67
N PRO A 108 -15.94 116.78 -54.87
CA PRO A 108 -15.98 115.33 -54.71
C PRO A 108 -17.14 114.83 -53.84
N ARG A 109 -17.44 113.53 -53.90
CA ARG A 109 -18.40 112.88 -52.98
C ARG A 109 -17.92 113.02 -51.53
N THR A 110 -18.87 113.17 -50.61
CA THR A 110 -18.60 113.27 -49.17
C THR A 110 -18.53 111.88 -48.55
N GLN A 111 -17.52 111.61 -47.73
CA GLN A 111 -17.41 110.34 -46.99
C GLN A 111 -18.50 110.27 -45.91
N LEU A 112 -19.22 109.15 -45.82
CA LEU A 112 -20.11 108.90 -44.69
C LEU A 112 -19.30 108.38 -43.50
N THR A 113 -19.37 109.06 -42.35
CA THR A 113 -18.63 108.71 -41.14
C THR A 113 -19.58 108.29 -40.00
N THR A 114 -19.08 107.49 -39.07
CA THR A 114 -19.85 107.02 -37.90
C THR A 114 -20.05 108.13 -36.88
N SER A 115 -21.24 108.23 -36.29
CA SER A 115 -21.50 109.11 -35.14
C SER A 115 -20.76 108.61 -33.89
N PRO A 116 -20.15 109.48 -33.05
CA PRO A 116 -19.42 109.07 -31.85
C PRO A 116 -20.21 108.16 -30.89
N TYR A 117 -21.53 108.35 -30.76
CA TYR A 117 -22.37 107.48 -29.92
C TYR A 117 -22.65 106.11 -30.55
N ALA A 118 -22.71 106.03 -31.88
CA ALA A 118 -22.85 104.77 -32.60
C ALA A 118 -21.54 103.93 -32.56
N TYR A 119 -20.38 104.60 -32.45
CA TYR A 119 -19.08 103.93 -32.30
C TYR A 119 -19.03 103.04 -31.03
N ARG A 120 -19.69 103.43 -29.94
CA ARG A 120 -19.79 102.60 -28.73
C ARG A 120 -20.59 101.30 -28.91
N SER A 121 -21.36 101.13 -29.98
CA SER A 121 -22.04 99.85 -30.23
C SER A 121 -21.08 98.72 -30.57
N GLU A 122 -19.84 99.01 -30.97
CA GLU A 122 -18.80 98.01 -31.21
C GLU A 122 -18.44 97.22 -29.92
N THR A 123 -18.57 97.84 -28.74
CA THR A 123 -18.33 97.14 -27.47
C THR A 123 -19.42 96.14 -27.11
N ALA A 124 -20.60 96.16 -27.76
CA ALA A 124 -21.65 95.18 -27.53
C ALA A 124 -21.41 93.85 -28.28
N ASN A 125 -20.63 93.88 -29.37
CA ASN A 125 -20.28 92.68 -30.14
C ASN A 125 -19.01 91.97 -29.62
N ASN A 126 -18.26 92.61 -28.74
CA ASN A 126 -17.01 92.10 -28.20
C ASN A 126 -17.15 91.90 -26.69
N VAL A 127 -17.42 90.67 -26.27
CA VAL A 127 -17.29 90.25 -24.86
C VAL A 127 -15.80 90.02 -24.61
N ALA A 128 -15.20 90.78 -23.69
CA ALA A 128 -13.78 90.62 -23.38
C ALA A 128 -13.50 89.26 -22.74
N ASP A 129 -12.34 88.68 -23.00
CA ASP A 129 -11.93 87.44 -22.34
C ASP A 129 -11.94 87.61 -20.81
N GLY A 130 -12.54 86.65 -20.10
CA GLY A 130 -12.71 86.70 -18.64
C GLY A 130 -13.79 87.65 -18.11
N SER A 131 -14.53 88.38 -18.96
CA SER A 131 -15.61 89.29 -18.48
C SER A 131 -16.89 88.60 -18.02
N ILE A 132 -16.98 87.28 -18.19
CA ILE A 132 -18.08 86.45 -17.69
C ILE A 132 -17.54 85.63 -16.51
N GLU A 133 -17.85 86.09 -15.30
CA GLU A 133 -17.54 85.41 -14.04
C GLU A 133 -18.69 84.46 -13.63
N PRO A 134 -18.48 83.51 -12.70
CA PRO A 134 -19.55 82.60 -12.26
C PRO A 134 -20.81 83.29 -11.71
N ASN A 135 -20.67 84.50 -11.15
CA ASN A 135 -21.80 85.33 -10.70
C ASN A 135 -22.67 85.81 -11.88
N ASP A 136 -22.07 86.03 -13.05
CA ASP A 136 -22.78 86.42 -14.27
C ASP A 136 -23.58 85.25 -14.86
N LEU A 137 -23.27 84.02 -14.43
CA LEU A 137 -23.85 82.77 -14.93
C LEU A 137 -24.85 82.12 -13.98
N ASN A 138 -25.52 82.85 -13.08
CA ASN A 138 -26.53 82.31 -12.14
C ASN A 138 -26.16 80.94 -11.52
N THR A 139 -24.87 80.74 -11.22
CA THR A 139 -24.32 79.48 -10.68
C THR A 139 -24.27 79.44 -9.15
N GLY A 140 -24.94 80.40 -8.50
CA GLY A 140 -24.77 80.66 -7.07
C GLY A 140 -23.40 81.23 -6.71
N GLY A 141 -22.65 81.72 -7.71
CA GLY A 141 -21.33 82.35 -7.53
C GLY A 141 -20.16 81.40 -7.28
N ALA A 142 -20.34 80.10 -7.54
CA ALA A 142 -19.29 79.12 -7.37
C ALA A 142 -18.36 79.08 -8.60
N SER A 143 -17.04 79.19 -8.39
CA SER A 143 -16.07 78.96 -9.47
C SER A 143 -15.95 77.48 -9.81
N PRO A 144 -15.80 77.11 -11.10
CA PRO A 144 -15.57 75.72 -11.48
C PRO A 144 -14.21 75.24 -10.98
N ARG A 145 -14.16 73.97 -10.58
CA ARG A 145 -12.91 73.22 -10.35
C ARG A 145 -12.56 72.42 -11.60
N ASN A 146 -11.29 72.02 -11.73
CA ASN A 146 -10.84 71.19 -12.85
C ASN A 146 -11.68 69.90 -12.94
N GLY A 147 -12.20 69.60 -14.14
CA GLY A 147 -13.06 68.44 -14.41
C GLY A 147 -14.56 68.64 -14.21
N GLN A 148 -15.02 69.85 -13.87
CA GLN A 148 -16.44 70.18 -13.79
C GLN A 148 -17.00 70.70 -15.12
N VAL A 149 -18.29 70.46 -15.35
CA VAL A 149 -19.07 70.98 -16.48
C VAL A 149 -20.27 71.77 -15.97
N LEU A 150 -20.74 72.74 -16.74
CA LEU A 150 -21.94 73.51 -16.41
C LEU A 150 -23.18 72.70 -16.80
N GLY A 151 -23.99 72.29 -15.82
CA GLY A 151 -25.27 71.63 -16.03
C GLY A 151 -26.44 72.57 -15.76
N PHE A 152 -27.52 72.47 -16.54
CA PHE A 152 -28.79 73.12 -16.21
C PHE A 152 -29.61 72.20 -15.31
N ASN A 153 -29.96 72.67 -14.11
CA ASN A 153 -30.88 71.98 -13.22
C ASN A 153 -32.29 72.50 -13.43
N ALA A 154 -33.12 71.73 -14.12
CA ALA A 154 -34.51 72.08 -14.41
C ALA A 154 -35.38 72.23 -13.14
N SER A 155 -35.02 71.57 -12.05
CA SER A 155 -35.78 71.63 -10.79
C SER A 155 -35.56 72.95 -10.04
N THR A 156 -34.36 73.53 -10.17
CA THR A 156 -34.01 74.82 -9.55
C THR A 156 -33.97 75.97 -10.56
N ASN A 157 -34.25 75.70 -11.84
CA ASN A 157 -34.17 76.63 -12.97
C ASN A 157 -32.86 77.45 -12.95
N SER A 158 -31.74 76.79 -12.64
CA SER A 158 -30.44 77.41 -12.43
C SER A 158 -29.34 76.54 -13.03
N PHE A 159 -28.25 77.17 -13.43
CA PHE A 159 -27.04 76.47 -13.83
C PHE A 159 -26.21 76.11 -12.59
N ALA A 160 -25.56 74.96 -12.59
CA ALA A 160 -24.65 74.57 -11.52
C ALA A 160 -23.43 73.84 -12.08
N TRP A 161 -22.26 74.08 -11.48
CA TRP A 161 -21.07 73.31 -11.78
C TRP A 161 -21.21 71.92 -11.15
N GLN A 162 -21.20 70.91 -12.00
CA GLN A 162 -21.24 69.52 -11.59
C GLN A 162 -20.00 68.79 -12.10
N ASN A 163 -19.59 67.73 -11.41
CA ASN A 163 -18.53 66.87 -11.94
C ASN A 163 -18.97 66.33 -13.30
N ALA A 164 -18.04 66.23 -14.27
CA ALA A 164 -18.33 65.60 -15.54
C ALA A 164 -18.84 64.17 -15.29
N GLY A 165 -20.15 63.95 -15.46
CA GLY A 165 -20.75 62.64 -15.30
C GLY A 165 -20.15 61.66 -16.31
N GLY A 166 -19.31 60.75 -15.84
CA GLY A 166 -18.87 59.60 -16.62
C GLY A 166 -20.08 58.74 -16.99
N GLY A 167 -20.06 58.16 -18.19
CA GLY A 167 -21.13 57.30 -18.69
C GLY A 167 -21.51 56.18 -17.72
N SER A 168 -22.76 55.74 -17.85
CA SER A 168 -23.51 54.75 -17.04
C SER A 168 -22.88 53.35 -16.89
N GLY A 169 -21.63 53.22 -16.42
CA GLY A 169 -20.99 51.90 -16.24
C GLY A 169 -19.71 51.86 -15.40
N GLY A 170 -19.48 52.85 -14.54
CA GLY A 170 -18.36 52.87 -13.59
C GLY A 170 -18.83 52.85 -12.14
N ILE A 171 -17.95 52.44 -11.21
CA ILE A 171 -18.23 52.45 -9.76
C ILE A 171 -18.44 53.91 -9.32
N SER A 172 -19.68 54.28 -9.03
CA SER A 172 -20.08 55.65 -8.64
C SER A 172 -19.85 55.95 -7.16
N GLU A 173 -19.74 54.93 -6.31
CA GLU A 173 -19.37 55.02 -4.89
C GLU A 173 -18.77 53.69 -4.39
N LEU A 174 -17.78 53.74 -3.48
CA LEU A 174 -17.49 52.64 -2.56
C LEU A 174 -18.16 53.01 -1.24
N ALA A 175 -19.37 52.52 -1.02
CA ALA A 175 -20.03 52.62 0.27
C ALA A 175 -19.36 51.66 1.28
N GLU A 176 -19.28 52.04 2.55
CA GLU A 176 -18.91 51.10 3.62
C GLU A 176 -19.98 49.99 3.68
N GLY A 177 -19.59 48.75 3.36
CA GLY A 177 -20.52 47.62 3.22
C GLY A 177 -19.85 46.34 2.73
N ASN A 178 -20.64 45.33 2.35
CA ASN A 178 -20.20 43.95 2.05
C ASN A 178 -19.50 43.75 0.68
N GLY A 179 -18.91 44.80 0.09
CA GLY A 179 -18.11 44.71 -1.15
C GLY A 179 -18.54 45.63 -2.29
N ILE A 180 -17.98 45.41 -3.48
CA ILE A 180 -18.26 46.17 -4.70
C ILE A 180 -19.42 45.49 -5.44
N LEU A 181 -20.59 46.12 -5.48
CA LEU A 181 -21.73 45.68 -6.30
C LEU A 181 -21.67 46.36 -7.67
N ILE A 182 -21.60 45.58 -8.75
CA ILE A 182 -21.86 46.08 -10.11
C ILE A 182 -23.33 45.79 -10.41
N ASP A 183 -24.22 46.76 -10.17
CA ASP A 183 -25.63 46.65 -10.61
C ASP A 183 -25.79 47.17 -12.05
N GLY A 184 -26.75 46.62 -12.80
CA GLY A 184 -27.15 47.15 -14.12
C GLY A 184 -26.51 46.53 -15.37
N LEU A 185 -26.39 45.20 -15.48
CA LEU A 185 -25.87 44.59 -16.73
C LEU A 185 -26.92 44.50 -17.86
N THR A 186 -26.70 45.31 -18.92
CA THR A 186 -27.20 45.03 -20.29
C THR A 186 -26.06 44.77 -21.30
N GLY A 187 -24.81 44.66 -20.84
CA GLY A 187 -23.62 44.40 -21.68
C GLY A 187 -22.92 43.07 -21.36
N PRO A 188 -22.12 42.50 -22.30
CA PRO A 188 -21.46 41.21 -22.12
C PRO A 188 -20.29 41.34 -21.12
N THR A 189 -20.36 40.57 -20.04
CA THR A 189 -19.28 40.30 -19.06
C THR A 189 -18.48 41.50 -18.54
N SER A 190 -19.02 42.20 -17.54
CA SER A 190 -18.23 43.13 -16.72
C SER A 190 -17.30 42.36 -15.77
N THR A 191 -15.98 42.46 -15.95
CA THR A 191 -14.98 41.90 -15.01
C THR A 191 -14.37 43.01 -14.16
N ILE A 192 -14.16 42.76 -12.87
CA ILE A 192 -13.33 43.63 -12.01
C ILE A 192 -11.87 43.29 -12.28
N SER A 193 -11.10 44.23 -12.84
CA SER A 193 -9.66 44.06 -12.99
C SER A 193 -8.97 44.25 -11.64
N ILE A 194 -8.27 43.22 -11.16
CA ILE A 194 -7.50 43.27 -9.91
C ILE A 194 -6.02 43.16 -10.27
N ALA A 195 -5.18 44.01 -9.66
CA ALA A 195 -3.73 43.91 -9.84
C ALA A 195 -3.21 42.52 -9.38
N PRO A 196 -2.09 42.02 -9.93
CA PRO A 196 -1.47 40.79 -9.42
C PRO A 196 -1.25 40.87 -7.91
N LYS A 197 -1.65 39.82 -7.17
CA LYS A 197 -1.65 39.77 -5.69
C LYS A 197 -2.54 40.81 -4.99
N GLY A 198 -3.45 41.46 -5.73
CA GLY A 198 -4.35 42.48 -5.19
C GLY A 198 -5.42 41.93 -4.24
N ILE A 199 -5.65 40.62 -4.23
CA ILE A 199 -6.43 39.93 -3.19
C ILE A 199 -5.47 39.36 -2.14
N VAL A 200 -5.59 39.83 -0.91
CA VAL A 200 -4.88 39.30 0.27
C VAL A 200 -5.84 38.54 1.17
N ASN A 201 -5.32 37.70 2.07
CA ASN A 201 -6.15 36.84 2.92
C ASN A 201 -7.24 37.58 3.71
N SER A 202 -6.95 38.79 4.22
CA SER A 202 -7.94 39.59 4.96
C SER A 202 -9.11 40.11 4.10
N MET A 203 -8.98 40.06 2.77
CA MET A 203 -10.05 40.41 1.83
C MET A 203 -10.95 39.22 1.48
N ILE A 204 -10.60 38.01 1.90
CA ILE A 204 -11.41 36.80 1.72
C ILE A 204 -11.95 36.40 3.09
N GLY A 205 -13.26 36.55 3.29
CA GLY A 205 -13.89 36.09 4.52
C GLY A 205 -13.84 34.56 4.68
N ASP A 206 -13.90 34.09 5.93
CA ASP A 206 -13.98 32.66 6.23
C ASP A 206 -15.19 32.03 5.53
N GLY A 207 -14.95 30.96 4.79
CA GLY A 207 -15.98 30.27 4.00
C GLY A 207 -16.43 31.01 2.73
N ALA A 208 -15.83 32.14 2.36
CA ALA A 208 -16.17 32.84 1.12
C ALA A 208 -15.81 32.01 -0.13
N VAL A 209 -14.75 31.21 -0.06
CA VAL A 209 -14.34 30.27 -1.10
C VAL A 209 -14.89 28.88 -0.74
N THR A 210 -15.92 28.45 -1.46
CA THR A 210 -16.60 27.15 -1.28
C THR A 210 -16.46 26.28 -2.53
N ALA A 211 -16.82 25.00 -2.43
CA ALA A 211 -16.89 24.12 -3.59
C ALA A 211 -17.86 24.61 -4.69
N ARG A 212 -18.84 25.45 -4.35
CA ARG A 212 -19.76 26.06 -5.32
C ARG A 212 -19.10 27.21 -6.11
N THR A 213 -18.15 27.90 -5.49
CA THR A 213 -17.46 29.06 -6.10
C THR A 213 -16.18 28.67 -6.84
N ILE A 214 -15.70 27.43 -6.67
CA ILE A 214 -14.57 26.85 -7.41
C ILE A 214 -15.15 25.90 -8.47
N GLU A 215 -14.83 26.12 -9.73
CA GLU A 215 -15.23 25.21 -10.80
C GLU A 215 -14.51 23.85 -10.68
N ALA A 216 -15.24 22.76 -10.91
CA ALA A 216 -14.70 21.41 -10.78
C ALA A 216 -13.50 21.18 -11.71
N GLY A 217 -12.42 20.62 -11.17
CA GLY A 217 -11.19 20.31 -11.93
C GLY A 217 -10.22 21.48 -12.11
N THR A 218 -10.56 22.69 -11.65
CA THR A 218 -9.66 23.86 -11.78
C THR A 218 -8.52 23.88 -10.77
N ILE A 219 -8.67 23.23 -9.61
CA ILE A 219 -7.58 23.05 -8.64
C ILE A 219 -6.75 21.84 -9.05
N THR A 220 -5.62 22.11 -9.68
CA THR A 220 -4.63 21.11 -10.12
C THR A 220 -3.46 21.01 -9.14
N SER A 221 -2.55 20.07 -9.37
CA SER A 221 -1.33 19.93 -8.56
C SER A 221 -0.42 21.17 -8.62
N GLU A 222 -0.46 21.96 -9.70
CA GLU A 222 0.33 23.21 -9.79
C GLU A 222 -0.24 24.30 -8.88
N ASN A 223 -1.55 24.26 -8.61
CA ASN A 223 -2.22 25.21 -7.71
C ASN A 223 -1.98 24.87 -6.23
N ILE A 224 -1.50 23.66 -5.92
CA ILE A 224 -1.29 23.17 -4.56
C ILE A 224 0.22 23.06 -4.31
N ALA A 225 0.74 23.90 -3.40
CA ALA A 225 2.15 23.81 -3.02
C ALA A 225 2.49 22.43 -2.42
N ASN A 226 3.68 21.92 -2.72
CA ASN A 226 4.16 20.66 -2.15
C ASN A 226 4.06 20.66 -0.62
N LYS A 227 3.55 19.57 -0.04
CA LYS A 227 3.34 19.37 1.40
C LYS A 227 2.34 20.34 2.06
N SER A 228 1.61 21.16 1.28
CA SER A 228 0.62 22.09 1.85
C SER A 228 -0.65 21.38 2.33
N ILE A 229 -0.95 20.18 1.83
CA ILE A 229 -2.03 19.32 2.32
C ILE A 229 -1.43 18.28 3.27
N THR A 230 -1.69 18.45 4.57
CA THR A 230 -1.27 17.57 5.66
C THR A 230 -2.34 16.53 5.97
N GLN A 231 -1.97 15.45 6.68
CA GLN A 231 -2.90 14.37 7.04
C GLN A 231 -4.16 14.90 7.75
N GLU A 232 -3.99 15.89 8.64
CA GLU A 232 -5.08 16.56 9.38
C GLU A 232 -6.10 17.29 8.49
N LYS A 233 -5.78 17.56 7.21
CA LYS A 233 -6.67 18.23 6.26
C LYS A 233 -7.55 17.24 5.49
N PHE A 234 -7.32 15.95 5.63
CA PHE A 234 -8.20 14.91 5.12
C PHE A 234 -9.22 14.54 6.19
N ALA A 235 -10.47 14.30 5.76
CA ALA A 235 -11.48 13.74 6.66
C ALA A 235 -11.11 12.31 7.05
N ASP A 236 -11.59 11.87 8.21
CA ASP A 236 -11.44 10.49 8.65
C ASP A 236 -11.96 9.52 7.59
N GLY A 237 -11.17 8.49 7.27
CA GLY A 237 -11.56 7.45 6.31
C GLY A 237 -11.33 7.78 4.83
N VAL A 238 -10.71 8.92 4.48
CA VAL A 238 -10.24 9.14 3.10
C VAL A 238 -9.11 8.15 2.78
N GLY A 239 -9.43 7.13 1.98
CA GLY A 239 -8.48 6.13 1.51
C GLY A 239 -7.58 6.69 0.42
N LEU A 240 -6.47 7.29 0.80
CA LEU A 240 -5.37 7.55 -0.13
C LEU A 240 -4.51 6.30 -0.23
N PRO A 241 -4.04 5.91 -1.43
CA PRO A 241 -2.97 4.94 -1.51
C PRO A 241 -1.79 5.52 -0.73
N PHE A 242 -1.39 4.83 0.34
CA PHE A 242 -0.19 5.22 1.08
C PHE A 242 0.98 5.20 0.09
N VAL A 243 1.75 6.29 0.08
CA VAL A 243 2.98 6.42 -0.72
C VAL A 243 4.07 6.96 0.20
N GLY A 244 5.30 6.49 -0.01
CA GLY A 244 6.44 6.88 0.81
C GLY A 244 6.86 5.83 1.84
N VAL A 245 7.64 6.27 2.83
CA VAL A 245 8.27 5.41 3.83
C VAL A 245 7.23 4.98 4.86
N ALA A 246 7.18 3.68 5.15
CA ALA A 246 6.35 3.13 6.21
C ALA A 246 6.88 3.54 7.60
N SER A 247 6.01 3.55 8.60
CA SER A 247 6.37 3.94 9.96
C SER A 247 5.68 3.05 10.99
N GLY A 248 6.13 3.15 12.25
CA GLY A 248 5.64 2.32 13.35
C GLY A 248 6.12 0.87 13.23
N ASP A 249 5.17 -0.06 13.25
CA ASP A 249 5.36 -1.51 13.20
C ASP A 249 5.79 -2.02 11.82
N LEU A 250 5.77 -1.15 10.81
CA LEU A 250 6.10 -1.46 9.43
C LEU A 250 7.40 -0.78 9.01
N LYS A 251 8.21 -1.49 8.23
CA LYS A 251 9.44 -0.99 7.58
C LYS A 251 9.31 -1.04 6.05
N GLY A 252 10.18 -0.32 5.35
CA GLY A 252 10.19 -0.25 3.89
C GLY A 252 9.27 0.84 3.35
N ASN A 253 8.68 0.63 2.17
CA ASN A 253 7.90 1.63 1.46
C ASN A 253 6.53 1.09 1.06
N TYR A 254 5.51 1.95 1.15
CA TYR A 254 4.19 1.65 0.61
C TYR A 254 4.23 1.57 -0.92
N PRO A 255 3.37 0.73 -1.55
CA PRO A 255 2.21 0.04 -0.96
C PRO A 255 2.51 -1.30 -0.30
N SER A 256 3.74 -1.81 -0.40
CA SER A 256 4.10 -3.15 0.08
C SER A 256 5.17 -3.10 1.18
N PRO A 257 4.86 -2.53 2.36
CA PRO A 257 5.79 -2.54 3.47
C PRO A 257 5.92 -3.95 4.08
N GLU A 258 6.99 -4.16 4.81
CA GLU A 258 7.23 -5.37 5.61
C GLU A 258 7.00 -5.08 7.08
N ILE A 259 6.71 -6.11 7.87
CA ILE A 259 6.70 -6.00 9.34
C ILE A 259 8.14 -5.76 9.82
N GLY A 260 8.32 -4.83 10.75
CA GLY A 260 9.61 -4.50 11.35
C GLY A 260 10.24 -5.65 12.12
N ASP A 261 11.56 -5.61 12.29
CA ASP A 261 12.28 -6.63 13.06
C ASP A 261 11.83 -6.58 14.53
N ALA A 262 11.56 -7.75 15.11
CA ALA A 262 11.10 -7.90 16.50
C ALA A 262 9.80 -7.13 16.87
N VAL A 263 9.03 -6.67 15.87
CA VAL A 263 7.72 -6.05 16.10
C VAL A 263 6.71 -7.06 16.62
N ILE A 264 6.78 -8.30 16.13
CA ILE A 264 5.94 -9.39 16.62
C ILE A 264 6.58 -10.00 17.88
N THR A 265 5.89 -9.84 19.00
CA THR A 265 6.30 -10.29 20.34
C THR A 265 5.39 -11.39 20.89
N GLU A 266 5.70 -11.94 22.06
CA GLU A 266 4.85 -12.95 22.71
C GLU A 266 3.46 -12.41 23.04
N GLY A 267 3.33 -11.12 23.38
CA GLY A 267 2.06 -10.49 23.69
C GLY A 267 1.09 -10.39 22.51
N ASP A 268 1.60 -10.44 21.29
CA ASP A 268 0.81 -10.38 20.06
C ASP A 268 0.14 -11.71 19.72
N PHE A 269 0.59 -12.81 20.35
CA PHE A 269 0.03 -14.14 20.18
C PHE A 269 -0.76 -14.58 21.42
N LYS A 270 -2.01 -14.98 21.21
CA LYS A 270 -2.74 -15.75 22.22
C LYS A 270 -2.17 -17.17 22.31
N THR A 271 -2.31 -17.84 23.45
CA THR A 271 -1.97 -19.26 23.59
C THR A 271 -2.66 -20.09 22.50
N GLY A 272 -1.86 -20.82 21.71
CA GLY A 272 -2.35 -21.62 20.59
C GLY A 272 -2.63 -20.87 19.28
N ALA A 273 -2.28 -19.58 19.17
CA ALA A 273 -2.50 -18.79 17.96
C ALA A 273 -1.73 -19.31 16.73
N VAL A 274 -0.55 -19.89 16.94
CA VAL A 274 0.24 -20.53 15.88
C VAL A 274 -0.25 -21.95 15.66
N SER A 275 -1.10 -22.14 14.64
CA SER A 275 -1.59 -23.47 14.24
C SER A 275 -0.56 -24.23 13.41
N THR A 276 -0.74 -25.55 13.26
CA THR A 276 0.09 -26.37 12.37
C THR A 276 0.03 -25.94 10.90
N ARG A 277 -1.02 -25.23 10.47
CA ARG A 277 -1.09 -24.67 9.11
C ARG A 277 -0.35 -23.33 8.97
N ALA A 278 -0.09 -22.64 10.08
CA ALA A 278 0.72 -21.42 10.09
C ALA A 278 2.22 -21.74 9.98
N ILE A 279 2.62 -22.97 10.29
CA ILE A 279 3.97 -23.48 10.14
C ILE A 279 3.99 -24.33 8.86
N ALA A 280 4.71 -23.90 7.83
CA ALA A 280 4.86 -24.72 6.63
C ALA A 280 5.61 -26.03 6.95
N ASP A 281 5.36 -27.06 6.14
CA ASP A 281 6.11 -28.32 6.22
C ASP A 281 7.62 -28.02 6.12
N ASP A 282 8.41 -28.70 6.95
CA ASP A 282 9.87 -28.51 7.10
C ASP A 282 10.34 -27.10 7.53
N ALA A 283 9.43 -26.20 7.92
CA ALA A 283 9.81 -24.84 8.35
C ALA A 283 10.65 -24.83 9.64
N ILE A 284 10.48 -25.83 10.51
CA ILE A 284 11.27 -25.99 11.75
C ILE A 284 12.37 -27.03 11.49
N THR A 285 13.57 -26.55 11.15
CA THR A 285 14.76 -27.37 10.90
C THR A 285 15.55 -27.62 12.18
N SER A 286 16.54 -28.54 12.13
CA SER A 286 17.42 -28.85 13.26
C SER A 286 18.08 -27.60 13.85
N ASP A 287 18.55 -26.67 13.00
CA ASP A 287 19.24 -25.46 13.44
C ASP A 287 18.31 -24.47 14.16
N LYS A 288 16.99 -24.61 13.97
CA LYS A 288 15.96 -23.82 14.67
C LYS A 288 15.52 -24.43 16.00
N ILE A 289 15.95 -25.66 16.29
CA ILE A 289 15.69 -26.35 17.55
C ILE A 289 17.01 -26.46 18.32
N PRO A 290 17.27 -25.60 19.31
CA PRO A 290 18.50 -25.69 20.09
C PRO A 290 18.57 -26.99 20.90
N ASP A 291 19.78 -27.42 21.22
CA ASP A 291 20.03 -28.63 22.00
C ASP A 291 19.25 -28.61 23.32
N GLY A 292 18.48 -29.69 23.56
CA GLY A 292 17.65 -29.84 24.75
C GLY A 292 16.29 -29.12 24.71
N ALA A 293 15.96 -28.37 23.64
CA ALA A 293 14.67 -27.70 23.52
C ALA A 293 13.48 -28.68 23.50
N VAL A 294 13.69 -29.89 22.99
CA VAL A 294 12.68 -30.97 23.00
C VAL A 294 13.01 -31.93 24.14
N ASN A 295 12.11 -32.01 25.14
CA ASN A 295 12.25 -32.87 26.31
C ASN A 295 11.11 -33.92 26.34
N SER A 296 11.02 -34.71 27.42
CA SER A 296 9.98 -35.74 27.57
C SER A 296 8.54 -35.19 27.67
N GLU A 297 8.36 -33.92 28.00
CA GLU A 297 7.05 -33.27 28.05
C GLU A 297 6.60 -32.84 26.64
N HIS A 298 7.55 -32.56 25.74
CA HIS A 298 7.30 -32.18 24.35
C HIS A 298 7.00 -33.39 23.44
N ILE A 299 7.39 -34.60 23.85
CA ILE A 299 7.17 -35.84 23.09
C ILE A 299 6.05 -36.62 23.78
N ASN A 300 4.83 -36.58 23.23
CA ASN A 300 3.73 -37.37 23.77
C ASN A 300 3.97 -38.88 23.53
N GLY A 301 3.35 -39.74 24.35
CA GLY A 301 3.58 -41.20 24.32
C GLY A 301 3.24 -41.91 23.00
N ASN A 302 2.62 -41.22 22.03
CA ASN A 302 2.30 -41.74 20.71
C ASN A 302 3.24 -41.23 19.60
N ALA A 303 4.20 -40.36 19.94
CA ALA A 303 5.13 -39.80 18.98
C ALA A 303 6.16 -40.85 18.54
N HIS A 304 6.17 -41.18 17.26
CA HIS A 304 7.21 -42.02 16.66
C HIS A 304 8.50 -41.21 16.45
N VAL A 305 9.40 -41.22 17.43
CA VAL A 305 10.73 -40.65 17.29
C VAL A 305 11.62 -41.65 16.56
N ARG A 306 11.97 -41.36 15.29
CA ARG A 306 13.03 -42.11 14.60
C ARG A 306 14.38 -41.54 15.05
N VAL A 307 15.08 -42.29 15.89
CA VAL A 307 16.45 -41.93 16.29
C VAL A 307 17.43 -42.62 15.34
N ASN A 308 18.15 -41.84 14.54
CA ASN A 308 19.15 -42.37 13.60
C ASN A 308 20.40 -42.89 14.31
N LEU A 309 20.84 -42.20 15.37
CA LEU A 309 22.00 -42.58 16.16
C LEU A 309 21.76 -42.27 17.64
N ILE A 310 21.86 -43.29 18.48
CA ILE A 310 21.86 -43.14 19.93
C ILE A 310 23.31 -43.14 20.39
N THR A 311 23.85 -41.94 20.66
CA THR A 311 25.21 -41.79 21.16
C THR A 311 25.17 -41.71 22.68
N THR A 312 25.30 -42.85 23.36
CA THR A 312 25.39 -42.89 24.84
C THR A 312 26.74 -43.44 25.26
N THR A 313 27.39 -42.80 26.23
CA THR A 313 28.56 -43.35 26.93
C THR A 313 28.20 -44.43 27.95
N GLY A 314 26.90 -44.65 28.20
CA GLY A 314 26.36 -45.62 29.16
C GLY A 314 25.52 -46.73 28.51
N LYS A 315 25.00 -47.62 29.36
CA LYS A 315 24.11 -48.72 28.96
C LYS A 315 22.79 -48.16 28.41
N VAL A 316 22.46 -48.49 27.16
CA VAL A 316 21.09 -48.35 26.64
C VAL A 316 20.22 -49.41 27.33
N THR A 317 19.27 -48.97 28.13
CA THR A 317 18.30 -49.83 28.82
C THR A 317 16.98 -49.87 28.06
N ALA A 318 16.13 -50.87 28.32
CA ALA A 318 14.76 -50.88 27.80
C ALA A 318 13.99 -49.61 28.20
N ALA A 319 14.30 -49.05 29.38
CA ALA A 319 13.75 -47.77 29.84
C ALA A 319 14.23 -46.58 28.99
N SER A 320 15.50 -46.54 28.57
CA SER A 320 16.00 -45.47 27.69
C SER A 320 15.50 -45.56 26.24
N LEU A 321 14.98 -46.71 25.82
CA LEU A 321 14.36 -46.91 24.51
C LEU A 321 12.81 -46.90 24.57
N GLY A 322 12.22 -46.86 25.77
CA GLY A 322 10.76 -46.93 25.95
C GLY A 322 10.14 -48.28 25.57
N VAL A 323 10.93 -49.35 25.41
CA VAL A 323 10.43 -50.65 24.94
C VAL A 323 9.82 -51.42 26.12
N THR A 324 8.50 -51.63 26.10
CA THR A 324 7.79 -52.44 27.12
C THR A 324 7.81 -53.95 26.81
N GLY A 325 8.30 -54.33 25.63
CA GLY A 325 8.43 -55.72 25.17
C GLY A 325 9.88 -56.15 24.95
N ASN A 326 10.10 -57.04 23.97
CA ASN A 326 11.44 -57.49 23.61
C ASN A 326 12.17 -56.40 22.82
N ALA A 327 13.38 -56.02 23.24
CA ALA A 327 14.31 -55.28 22.39
C ALA A 327 14.94 -56.27 21.40
N GLU A 328 14.44 -56.30 20.17
CA GLU A 328 14.97 -57.14 19.10
C GLU A 328 16.06 -56.39 18.34
N VAL A 329 17.26 -56.97 18.26
CA VAL A 329 18.35 -56.46 17.43
C VAL A 329 18.36 -57.29 16.15
N THR A 330 17.73 -56.79 15.09
CA THR A 330 17.68 -57.45 13.78
C THR A 330 18.80 -56.93 12.87
N GLY A 331 19.53 -57.84 12.20
CA GLY A 331 20.59 -57.50 11.23
C GLY A 331 21.99 -57.90 11.67
N ALA A 332 22.99 -57.65 10.81
CA ALA A 332 24.40 -57.92 11.11
C ALA A 332 24.96 -56.86 12.06
N THR A 333 24.70 -57.02 13.37
CA THR A 333 25.21 -56.11 14.40
C THR A 333 26.56 -56.60 14.92
N THR A 334 27.63 -55.84 14.66
CA THR A 334 28.94 -56.07 15.27
C THR A 334 28.94 -55.50 16.69
N LEU A 335 28.60 -56.33 17.68
CA LEU A 335 28.74 -55.96 19.09
C LEU A 335 30.21 -56.07 19.49
N THR A 336 30.93 -54.95 19.60
CA THR A 336 32.30 -54.93 20.11
C THR A 336 32.28 -54.90 21.64
N GLY A 337 32.43 -56.06 22.29
CA GLY A 337 32.47 -56.18 23.76
C GLY A 337 31.68 -57.39 24.27
N SER A 338 31.47 -57.47 25.58
CA SER A 338 30.69 -58.54 26.21
C SER A 338 29.20 -58.42 25.90
N VAL A 339 28.61 -59.48 25.33
CA VAL A 339 27.17 -59.56 25.09
C VAL A 339 26.48 -60.18 26.31
N GLY A 340 25.74 -59.35 27.06
CA GLY A 340 24.90 -59.80 28.17
C GLY A 340 23.49 -60.13 27.69
N ILE A 341 23.13 -61.41 27.65
CA ILE A 341 21.74 -61.85 27.41
C ILE A 341 21.16 -62.26 28.78
N GLY A 342 20.37 -61.37 29.38
CA GLY A 342 19.63 -61.64 30.63
C GLY A 342 20.39 -61.42 31.95
N THR A 343 21.51 -60.69 31.98
CA THR A 343 22.32 -60.54 33.21
C THR A 343 23.12 -59.23 33.26
N THR A 344 23.36 -58.72 34.48
CA THR A 344 24.39 -57.71 34.81
C THR A 344 25.07 -58.08 36.13
N PRO A 345 26.40 -57.96 36.27
CA PRO A 345 27.40 -57.60 35.24
C PRO A 345 27.80 -58.78 34.32
N ALA A 346 28.17 -58.50 33.07
CA ALA A 346 28.70 -59.50 32.14
C ALA A 346 30.18 -59.75 32.44
N GLY A 347 30.50 -60.81 33.19
CA GLY A 347 31.86 -61.19 33.55
C GLY A 347 32.67 -61.89 32.43
N ALA A 348 32.07 -62.08 31.24
CA ALA A 348 32.66 -62.78 30.10
C ALA A 348 32.14 -62.21 28.77
N VAL A 349 32.83 -62.52 27.66
CA VAL A 349 32.49 -62.07 26.29
C VAL A 349 31.06 -62.45 25.87
N ALA A 350 30.53 -63.55 26.38
CA ALA A 350 29.11 -63.88 26.30
C ALA A 350 28.65 -64.46 27.65
N THR A 351 27.61 -63.86 28.24
CA THR A 351 26.95 -64.44 29.43
C THR A 351 25.49 -64.70 29.07
N ILE A 352 25.09 -65.97 29.13
CA ILE A 352 23.73 -66.43 28.89
C ILE A 352 23.15 -66.85 30.24
N LYS A 353 22.15 -66.12 30.75
CA LYS A 353 21.48 -66.44 32.00
C LYS A 353 20.08 -66.98 31.73
N GLY A 354 19.83 -68.17 32.26
CA GLY A 354 18.51 -68.78 32.31
C GLY A 354 17.46 -67.92 33.01
N LYS A 355 16.19 -68.08 32.63
CA LYS A 355 15.06 -67.38 33.26
C LYS A 355 14.75 -67.95 34.65
N GLY A 356 15.08 -69.20 34.90
CA GLY A 356 14.84 -69.93 36.14
C GLY A 356 16.10 -70.66 36.62
N THR A 357 15.89 -71.64 37.49
CA THR A 357 16.96 -72.46 38.11
C THR A 357 16.70 -73.97 37.97
N GLY A 358 15.54 -74.36 37.43
CA GLY A 358 15.10 -75.75 37.27
C GLY A 358 15.09 -76.20 35.81
N SER A 359 14.57 -77.39 35.53
CA SER A 359 14.49 -77.89 34.15
C SER A 359 13.37 -77.23 33.32
N ALA A 360 12.49 -76.41 33.90
CA ALA A 360 11.33 -75.85 33.18
C ALA A 360 11.69 -74.85 32.07
N THR A 361 12.86 -74.20 32.19
CA THR A 361 13.31 -73.15 31.27
C THR A 361 14.71 -73.46 30.75
N THR A 362 15.07 -72.82 29.63
CA THR A 362 16.32 -73.08 28.90
C THR A 362 17.15 -71.81 28.86
N ALA A 363 18.43 -71.93 29.21
CA ALA A 363 19.37 -70.82 29.22
C ALA A 363 19.88 -70.57 27.80
N LEU A 364 20.38 -71.63 27.14
CA LEU A 364 20.82 -71.61 25.75
C LEU A 364 20.03 -72.64 24.95
N ASN A 365 19.42 -72.22 23.86
CA ASN A 365 18.75 -73.11 22.92
C ASN A 365 19.29 -72.83 21.51
N ILE A 366 19.86 -73.85 20.87
CA ILE A 366 20.31 -73.80 19.49
C ILE A 366 19.26 -74.53 18.67
N LEU A 367 18.62 -73.79 17.77
CA LEU A 367 17.54 -74.29 16.91
C LEU A 367 18.05 -74.50 15.48
N ASP A 368 17.42 -75.40 14.74
CA ASP A 368 17.54 -75.44 13.27
C ASP A 368 16.66 -74.34 12.62
N SER A 369 16.70 -74.26 11.28
CA SER A 369 15.88 -73.32 10.50
C SER A 369 14.37 -73.57 10.58
N LEU A 370 13.94 -74.70 11.14
CA LEU A 370 12.55 -75.07 11.37
C LEU A 370 12.12 -74.86 12.83
N ASN A 371 12.99 -74.27 13.66
CA ASN A 371 12.80 -74.05 15.10
C ASN A 371 12.80 -75.32 15.97
N SER A 372 13.39 -76.43 15.50
CA SER A 372 13.62 -77.61 16.32
C SER A 372 14.91 -77.48 17.13
N THR A 373 14.90 -77.89 18.40
CA THR A 373 16.11 -77.86 19.26
C THR A 373 17.13 -78.89 18.79
N ILE A 374 18.29 -78.41 18.34
CA ILE A 374 19.47 -79.23 18.05
C ILE A 374 20.25 -79.49 19.33
N MET A 375 20.48 -78.44 20.12
CA MET A 375 21.22 -78.49 21.38
C MET A 375 20.63 -77.49 22.35
N ASN A 376 20.53 -77.86 23.62
CA ASN A 376 20.13 -76.93 24.65
C ASN A 376 20.91 -77.10 25.95
N VAL A 377 20.95 -76.02 26.73
CA VAL A 377 21.39 -76.02 28.12
C VAL A 377 20.19 -75.55 28.94
N ARG A 378 19.59 -76.46 29.69
CA ARG A 378 18.50 -76.17 30.62
C ARG A 378 19.02 -75.34 31.80
N ASP A 379 18.13 -74.62 32.48
CA ASP A 379 18.52 -73.74 33.60
C ASP A 379 19.04 -74.52 34.83
N ASN A 380 18.75 -75.82 34.93
CA ASN A 380 19.34 -76.72 35.92
C ASN A 380 20.75 -77.22 35.53
N GLY A 381 21.31 -76.75 34.42
CA GLY A 381 22.64 -77.11 33.92
C GLY A 381 22.68 -78.36 33.04
N ASN A 382 21.57 -79.08 32.86
CA ASN A 382 21.55 -80.25 31.98
C ASN A 382 21.69 -79.83 30.51
N ILE A 383 22.58 -80.51 29.79
CA ILE A 383 22.83 -80.29 28.37
C ILE A 383 22.11 -81.38 27.56
N GLY A 384 21.21 -80.98 26.67
CA GLY A 384 20.56 -81.86 25.69
C GLY A 384 21.17 -81.68 24.30
N VAL A 385 21.44 -82.79 23.60
CA VAL A 385 21.77 -82.79 22.16
C VAL A 385 20.79 -83.74 21.47
N GLY A 386 20.02 -83.24 20.50
CA GLY A 386 18.95 -84.00 19.83
C GLY A 386 17.73 -84.34 20.71
N THR A 387 17.68 -83.81 21.94
CA THR A 387 16.53 -83.87 22.83
C THR A 387 16.32 -82.51 23.47
N ASN A 388 15.07 -82.10 23.59
CA ASN A 388 14.76 -80.91 24.35
C ASN A 388 14.66 -81.23 25.85
N THR A 389 14.36 -82.46 26.30
CA THR A 389 14.18 -82.85 27.71
C THR A 389 15.33 -83.73 28.24
N PRO A 390 16.50 -83.14 28.58
CA PRO A 390 17.61 -83.92 29.13
C PRO A 390 17.31 -84.42 30.55
N THR A 391 17.38 -85.74 30.76
CA THR A 391 17.15 -86.40 32.06
C THR A 391 18.43 -86.58 32.88
N ALA A 392 19.59 -86.31 32.28
CA ALA A 392 20.91 -86.36 32.89
C ALA A 392 21.69 -85.06 32.58
N ALA A 393 22.82 -84.87 33.26
CA ALA A 393 23.68 -83.70 33.09
C ALA A 393 24.13 -83.50 31.63
N MET A 394 24.36 -84.59 30.89
CA MET A 394 24.52 -84.59 29.43
C MET A 394 23.66 -85.72 28.87
N HIS A 395 22.67 -85.37 28.04
CA HIS A 395 21.78 -86.31 27.38
C HIS A 395 21.87 -86.11 25.87
N ILE A 396 22.50 -87.05 25.18
CA ILE A 396 22.53 -87.11 23.72
C ILE A 396 21.46 -88.12 23.30
N SER A 397 20.46 -87.65 22.54
CA SER A 397 19.40 -88.48 22.00
C SER A 397 19.43 -88.39 20.48
N ASN A 398 19.73 -89.49 19.82
CA ASN A 398 19.57 -89.61 18.38
C ASN A 398 18.81 -90.91 18.08
N PRO A 399 17.50 -90.85 17.79
CA PRO A 399 16.71 -92.05 17.53
C PRO A 399 17.12 -92.80 16.24
N ALA A 400 17.97 -92.21 15.39
CA ALA A 400 18.33 -92.76 14.08
C ALA A 400 19.74 -93.39 13.96
N ALA A 401 20.62 -93.32 14.98
CA ALA A 401 21.97 -93.92 14.94
C ALA A 401 22.61 -94.13 16.32
N ALA A 402 23.65 -94.98 16.40
CA ALA A 402 24.41 -95.28 17.61
C ALA A 402 24.84 -93.99 18.36
N ALA A 403 24.46 -93.92 19.64
CA ALA A 403 24.24 -92.68 20.37
C ALA A 403 25.50 -91.86 20.73
N LEU A 404 26.71 -92.35 20.48
CA LEU A 404 27.94 -91.62 20.79
C LEU A 404 29.15 -92.22 20.05
N PHE A 405 29.69 -91.52 19.05
CA PHE A 405 31.01 -91.85 18.46
C PHE A 405 32.10 -91.04 19.17
N VAL A 406 32.79 -91.65 20.14
CA VAL A 406 34.04 -91.11 20.70
C VAL A 406 35.20 -91.85 20.05
N GLN A 407 35.87 -91.21 19.11
CA GLN A 407 37.10 -91.73 18.49
C GLN A 407 38.32 -91.15 19.19
N ASN A 408 39.24 -92.01 19.63
CA ASN A 408 40.61 -91.63 20.00
C ASN A 408 41.58 -92.52 19.19
N GLY A 409 41.94 -92.06 17.97
CA GLY A 409 42.67 -92.90 17.02
C GLY A 409 41.84 -94.11 16.53
N SER A 410 42.50 -95.26 16.32
CA SER A 410 41.91 -96.48 15.73
C SER A 410 41.18 -97.41 16.72
N SER A 411 41.07 -97.05 18.01
CA SER A 411 40.43 -97.89 19.04
C SER A 411 39.16 -97.23 19.55
N ALA A 412 38.04 -97.94 19.48
CA ALA A 412 36.75 -97.49 20.01
C ALA A 412 36.67 -97.80 21.51
N PHE A 413 36.46 -96.77 22.33
CA PHE A 413 35.99 -96.93 23.71
C PHE A 413 34.46 -97.07 23.66
N SER A 414 33.94 -98.29 23.82
CA SER A 414 32.50 -98.55 23.90
C SER A 414 32.01 -98.51 25.35
N VAL A 415 31.23 -97.51 25.73
CA VAL A 415 30.41 -97.59 26.95
C VAL A 415 29.08 -98.21 26.55
N GLY A 416 28.99 -99.54 26.70
CA GLY A 416 27.77 -100.29 26.45
C GLY A 416 26.74 -100.07 27.55
N ALA A 417 25.48 -99.89 27.16
CA ALA A 417 24.36 -100.14 28.06
C ALA A 417 24.32 -101.65 28.35
N VAL A 418 24.63 -102.04 29.60
CA VAL A 418 24.60 -103.45 30.03
C VAL A 418 23.20 -103.77 30.56
N GLY A 419 22.46 -104.59 29.81
CA GLY A 419 21.29 -105.30 30.35
C GLY A 419 21.73 -106.46 31.26
N ALA A 420 20.91 -106.81 32.25
CA ALA A 420 21.19 -107.90 33.18
C ALA A 420 21.32 -109.25 32.45
N GLY A 421 22.46 -109.94 32.64
CA GLY A 421 22.71 -111.30 32.11
C GLY A 421 23.86 -111.45 31.09
N ALA A 422 24.68 -110.43 30.82
CA ALA A 422 25.79 -110.55 29.86
C ALA A 422 27.15 -110.91 30.50
N ALA A 423 27.82 -111.94 29.95
CA ALA A 423 29.07 -112.54 30.42
C ALA A 423 30.33 -111.72 30.07
N VAL A 424 31.36 -111.88 30.89
CA VAL A 424 32.73 -111.37 30.69
C VAL A 424 33.34 -112.00 29.43
N ALA A 425 33.97 -111.20 28.57
CA ALA A 425 34.61 -111.67 27.35
C ALA A 425 35.74 -112.68 27.65
N ILE A 426 35.61 -113.92 27.17
CA ILE A 426 36.63 -114.97 27.26
C ILE A 426 37.58 -114.82 26.05
N PRO A 427 38.91 -114.72 26.21
CA PRO A 427 39.87 -114.59 25.11
C PRO A 427 39.83 -115.78 24.15
N ALA A 428 40.10 -115.53 22.86
CA ALA A 428 39.93 -116.47 21.75
C ALA A 428 40.75 -117.78 21.82
N ASN A 429 41.74 -117.90 22.71
CA ASN A 429 42.61 -119.08 22.87
C ASN A 429 42.28 -119.86 24.17
N THR A 430 41.05 -119.80 24.66
CA THR A 430 40.65 -120.51 25.88
C THR A 430 40.07 -121.87 25.52
N THR A 431 40.73 -122.95 25.94
CA THR A 431 40.20 -124.31 25.78
C THR A 431 39.31 -124.65 26.97
N VAL A 432 38.13 -125.22 26.73
CA VAL A 432 37.21 -125.69 27.77
C VAL A 432 37.09 -127.20 27.67
N VAL A 433 37.35 -127.91 28.76
CA VAL A 433 37.22 -129.37 28.85
C VAL A 433 36.15 -129.70 29.88
N GLU A 434 35.09 -130.37 29.43
CA GLU A 434 34.01 -130.86 30.29
C GLU A 434 34.19 -132.36 30.52
N VAL A 435 34.21 -132.75 31.80
CA VAL A 435 34.21 -134.17 32.19
C VAL A 435 32.77 -134.59 32.42
N THR A 436 32.31 -135.57 31.64
CA THR A 436 30.93 -136.06 31.68
C THR A 436 30.81 -137.28 32.61
N PRO A 437 29.65 -137.49 33.28
CA PRO A 437 29.45 -138.61 34.19
C PRO A 437 29.59 -139.98 33.51
N ASP A 438 30.40 -140.87 34.08
CA ASP A 438 30.57 -142.23 33.56
C ASP A 438 29.57 -143.26 34.16
N GLY A 439 28.88 -142.89 35.24
CA GLY A 439 27.87 -143.70 35.91
C GLY A 439 28.41 -144.74 36.90
N PHE A 440 29.71 -144.76 37.19
CA PHE A 440 30.34 -145.73 38.12
C PHE A 440 30.97 -145.03 39.34
N PRO A 441 30.28 -145.00 40.51
CA PRO A 441 30.77 -144.31 41.70
C PRO A 441 32.12 -144.85 42.18
N GLY A 442 33.11 -143.96 42.32
CA GLY A 442 34.46 -144.27 42.80
C GLY A 442 35.44 -144.71 41.71
N SER A 443 35.10 -144.53 40.43
CA SER A 443 36.05 -144.72 39.33
C SER A 443 37.07 -143.57 39.31
N ALA A 444 38.31 -143.85 38.88
CA ALA A 444 39.34 -142.82 38.78
C ALA A 444 39.19 -142.05 37.46
N ASN A 445 38.57 -140.87 37.51
CA ASN A 445 38.53 -139.96 36.37
C ASN A 445 39.89 -139.30 36.16
N ALA A 446 40.55 -139.64 35.05
CA ALA A 446 41.80 -139.02 34.61
C ALA A 446 41.58 -138.32 33.27
N VAL A 447 41.72 -136.98 33.25
CA VAL A 447 41.69 -136.18 32.03
C VAL A 447 43.11 -135.97 31.53
N ALA A 448 43.37 -136.34 30.27
CA ALA A 448 44.56 -135.92 29.56
C ALA A 448 44.45 -134.43 29.23
N LEU A 449 45.33 -133.60 29.81
CA LEU A 449 45.33 -132.17 29.53
C LEU A 449 45.83 -131.91 28.10
N PRO A 450 45.23 -130.96 27.37
CA PRO A 450 45.72 -130.57 26.06
C PRO A 450 47.14 -129.98 26.16
N ALA A 451 47.94 -130.20 25.12
CA ALA A 451 49.27 -129.58 25.01
C ALA A 451 49.08 -128.07 24.82
N ALA A 452 49.61 -127.26 25.74
CA ALA A 452 49.53 -125.81 25.63
C ALA A 452 50.36 -125.33 24.42
N THR A 453 49.81 -124.37 23.69
CA THR A 453 50.45 -123.83 22.48
C THR A 453 51.25 -122.55 22.76
N SER A 454 51.01 -121.88 23.90
CA SER A 454 51.68 -120.63 24.28
C SER A 454 51.63 -120.35 25.80
N ALA A 455 52.57 -119.54 26.30
CA ALA A 455 52.58 -119.09 27.70
C ALA A 455 51.38 -118.20 28.01
N GLY A 456 50.69 -118.43 29.14
CA GLY A 456 49.52 -117.63 29.53
C GLY A 456 48.18 -118.09 28.94
N GLU A 457 48.15 -119.22 28.23
CA GLU A 457 46.91 -119.87 27.79
C GLU A 457 46.04 -120.21 29.02
N LEU A 458 44.73 -119.97 28.92
CA LEU A 458 43.76 -120.23 29.97
C LEU A 458 43.00 -121.52 29.64
N LEU A 459 42.92 -122.43 30.60
CA LEU A 459 42.15 -123.66 30.51
C LEU A 459 41.12 -123.66 31.63
N ILE A 460 39.85 -123.84 31.27
CA ILE A 460 38.77 -123.97 32.24
C ILE A 460 38.31 -125.43 32.21
N ILE A 461 38.35 -126.08 33.36
CA ILE A 461 37.89 -127.47 33.52
C ILE A 461 36.68 -127.45 34.42
N ILE A 462 35.60 -128.04 33.94
CA ILE A 462 34.35 -128.19 34.69
C ILE A 462 34.21 -129.68 35.02
N ASN A 463 34.22 -130.03 36.30
CA ASN A 463 33.97 -131.40 36.72
C ASN A 463 32.45 -131.62 36.83
N GLY A 464 31.85 -132.13 35.76
CA GLY A 464 30.44 -132.50 35.70
C GLY A 464 30.15 -133.89 36.28
N ASP A 465 31.17 -134.66 36.65
CA ASP A 465 31.01 -135.98 37.26
C ASP A 465 30.84 -135.89 38.79
N ASN A 466 30.20 -136.91 39.36
CA ASN A 466 29.97 -137.09 40.80
C ASN A 466 31.21 -137.60 41.56
N ASP A 467 32.30 -137.92 40.86
CA ASP A 467 33.59 -138.31 41.42
C ASP A 467 34.63 -137.18 41.31
N SER A 468 35.63 -137.17 42.20
CA SER A 468 36.67 -136.14 42.19
C SER A 468 37.60 -136.30 40.99
N LEU A 469 37.75 -135.26 40.18
CA LEU A 469 38.69 -135.25 39.06
C LEU A 469 40.12 -135.02 39.59
N ILE A 470 41.00 -136.00 39.38
CA ILE A 470 42.40 -135.91 39.78
C ILE A 470 43.22 -135.44 38.58
N ILE A 471 43.83 -134.26 38.72
CA ILE A 471 44.81 -133.74 37.75
C ILE A 471 46.19 -133.86 38.39
N PRO A 472 47.16 -134.57 37.77
CA PRO A 472 48.49 -134.77 38.32
C PRO A 472 49.15 -133.44 38.74
N GLY A 473 49.57 -133.35 40.00
CA GLY A 473 50.27 -132.19 40.54
C GLY A 473 49.39 -131.03 41.02
N THR A 474 48.06 -131.19 41.06
CA THR A 474 47.13 -130.19 41.62
C THR A 474 46.15 -130.81 42.60
N ALA A 475 45.49 -129.98 43.42
CA ALA A 475 44.42 -130.44 44.31
C ALA A 475 43.22 -130.93 43.48
N PRO A 476 42.59 -132.07 43.82
CA PRO A 476 41.46 -132.61 43.08
C PRO A 476 40.33 -131.59 42.92
N ILE A 477 39.65 -131.60 41.77
CA ILE A 477 38.44 -130.79 41.57
C ILE A 477 37.26 -131.61 42.07
N THR A 478 36.63 -131.15 43.16
CA THR A 478 35.45 -131.81 43.74
C THR A 478 34.28 -131.83 42.75
N PRO A 479 33.37 -132.81 42.87
CA PRO A 479 32.17 -132.89 42.04
C PRO A 479 31.41 -131.57 41.96
N GLY A 480 31.01 -131.15 40.77
CA GLY A 480 30.25 -129.92 40.52
C GLY A 480 31.04 -128.60 40.64
N ALA A 481 32.35 -128.65 40.92
CA ALA A 481 33.21 -127.47 40.93
C ALA A 481 33.91 -127.27 39.58
N SER A 482 34.30 -126.02 39.29
CA SER A 482 35.15 -125.68 38.15
C SER A 482 36.51 -125.18 38.63
N GLY A 483 37.55 -125.42 37.85
CA GLY A 483 38.89 -124.88 38.06
C GLY A 483 39.36 -124.08 36.86
N ILE A 484 39.99 -122.93 37.12
CA ILE A 484 40.69 -122.15 36.11
C ILE A 484 42.18 -122.46 36.23
N PHE A 485 42.82 -122.72 35.10
CA PHE A 485 44.22 -123.07 35.00
C PHE A 485 44.90 -122.12 34.01
N VAL A 486 46.14 -121.75 34.33
CA VAL A 486 47.00 -120.99 33.42
C VAL A 486 48.22 -121.83 33.10
N PHE A 487 48.59 -121.90 31.82
CA PHE A 487 49.84 -122.55 31.45
C PHE A 487 51.04 -121.66 31.78
N LEU A 488 51.87 -122.11 32.73
CA LEU A 488 53.12 -121.45 33.06
C LEU A 488 54.25 -122.10 32.28
N ALA A 489 54.70 -121.41 31.22
CA ALA A 489 55.79 -121.90 30.38
C ALA A 489 57.08 -122.19 31.16
N THR A 490 57.34 -121.47 32.25
CA THR A 490 58.49 -121.68 33.15
C THR A 490 58.46 -123.02 33.88
N ARG A 491 57.29 -123.63 34.05
CA ARG A 491 57.11 -124.94 34.71
C ARG A 491 56.75 -126.04 33.72
N GLY A 492 56.53 -125.70 32.44
CA GLY A 492 56.06 -126.62 31.41
C GLY A 492 54.74 -127.31 31.77
N ALA A 493 53.94 -126.72 32.65
CA ALA A 493 52.77 -127.35 33.24
C ALA A 493 51.61 -126.37 33.43
N TRP A 494 50.40 -126.92 33.37
CA TRP A 494 49.17 -126.24 33.76
C TRP A 494 49.15 -126.06 35.28
N VAL A 495 48.96 -124.82 35.74
CA VAL A 495 48.87 -124.51 37.17
C VAL A 495 47.47 -123.98 37.46
N LYS A 496 46.83 -124.57 38.46
CA LYS A 496 45.53 -124.11 38.94
C LYS A 496 45.69 -122.70 39.49
N VAL A 497 44.92 -121.77 38.95
CA VAL A 497 44.70 -120.47 39.56
C VAL A 497 43.58 -120.69 40.56
N ASN A 498 43.95 -120.79 41.84
CA ASN A 498 42.96 -120.95 42.90
C ASN A 498 41.94 -119.81 42.90
#